data_AF-A0A7I8VSN0-F1
#
_entry.id   AF-A0A7I8VSN0-F1
#
_cell.length_a   1.000
_cell.length_b   1.000
_cell.length_c   1.000
_cell.angle_alpha   90.00
_cell.angle_beta   90.00
_cell.angle_gamma   90.00
#
_symmetry.space_group_name_H-M   'P 1'
#
loop_
_entity.id
_entity.type
_entity.pdbx_description
1 polymer ?
#
loop_
_entity_poly.entity_id
_entity_poly.type
_entity_poly.pdbx_seq_one_letter_code
_entity_poly.pdbx_strand_id
1 'polypeptide(L)'
;MDNTENKENTESSPKTENEKTASVEDTSEIPSEETVSFTVMFNKQKYSITFALENRISDLKKHLENLTKIPEGMQKLTYKGILKDESTLREAKITKTTKILLIGSTVNDLLKIGPPDGSSTKSGTVESTGATAKEPLSKQKPHCNILEKYGKPDDAMIGVKGKRERLPPVPITGMYNSKGAKIRLTFKMEQDEVWISTKVSNKQKTPIKRTFIVYCLYNV
;
A
#
# COMPACT_ATOMS: atom_id res chain seq x y z
N MET A 1 -0.23 -76.00 -24.81
CA MET A 1 0.61 -75.06 -24.04
C MET A 1 1.48 -74.38 -25.07
N ASP A 2 0.85 -73.43 -25.77
CA ASP A 2 1.39 -72.61 -26.86
C ASP A 2 2.63 -71.84 -26.40
N ASN A 3 3.77 -71.94 -27.10
CA ASN A 3 4.16 -71.21 -28.33
C ASN A 3 4.05 -69.68 -28.20
N THR A 4 4.96 -68.80 -28.65
CA THR A 4 6.38 -68.78 -29.04
C THR A 4 6.59 -67.32 -29.53
N GLU A 5 7.78 -66.77 -29.27
CA GLU A 5 8.46 -65.67 -29.98
C GLU A 5 8.11 -64.17 -29.86
N ASN A 6 9.14 -63.45 -29.39
CA ASN A 6 9.92 -62.37 -30.05
C ASN A 6 9.37 -60.94 -30.28
N LYS A 7 10.07 -60.01 -29.59
CA LYS A 7 10.93 -58.90 -30.07
C LYS A 7 10.33 -57.60 -30.67
N GLU A 8 10.78 -56.51 -30.01
CA GLU A 8 11.23 -55.19 -30.52
C GLU A 8 10.27 -54.11 -31.09
N ASN A 9 10.54 -52.90 -30.58
CA ASN A 9 10.54 -51.57 -31.21
C ASN A 9 9.25 -50.79 -31.52
N THR A 10 9.12 -49.69 -30.76
CA THR A 10 9.18 -48.27 -31.18
C THR A 10 8.41 -47.79 -32.41
N GLU A 11 7.55 -46.80 -32.12
CA GLU A 11 7.30 -45.53 -32.86
C GLU A 11 5.93 -45.29 -33.50
N SER A 12 5.47 -44.06 -33.27
CA SER A 12 4.59 -43.20 -34.08
C SER A 12 3.06 -43.25 -33.85
N SER A 13 2.56 -42.11 -33.37
CA SER A 13 1.18 -41.62 -33.48
C SER A 13 0.79 -41.39 -34.95
N PRO A 14 -0.51 -41.28 -35.31
CA PRO A 14 -1.15 -39.96 -35.30
C PRO A 14 -2.65 -39.92 -34.95
N LYS A 15 -3.11 -38.69 -34.73
CA LYS A 15 -4.44 -38.17 -34.35
C LYS A 15 -5.57 -38.56 -35.32
N THR A 16 -6.83 -38.57 -34.86
CA THR A 16 -7.88 -37.55 -35.15
C THR A 16 -9.27 -37.98 -34.63
N GLU A 17 -9.98 -36.97 -34.12
CA GLU A 17 -11.37 -36.82 -33.65
C GLU A 17 -12.45 -37.77 -34.21
N ASN A 18 -13.39 -38.24 -33.36
CA ASN A 18 -14.79 -37.77 -33.41
C ASN A 18 -15.65 -38.20 -32.20
N GLU A 19 -16.74 -37.46 -32.03
CA GLU A 19 -17.68 -37.26 -30.92
C GLU A 19 -18.54 -38.43 -30.36
N LYS A 20 -19.05 -38.15 -29.13
CA LYS A 20 -20.39 -38.41 -28.53
C LYS A 20 -20.61 -39.53 -27.49
N THR A 21 -20.80 -39.08 -26.23
CA THR A 21 -21.98 -39.32 -25.33
C THR A 21 -22.12 -40.71 -24.67
N ALA A 22 -22.36 -40.93 -23.37
CA ALA A 22 -22.75 -40.10 -22.20
C ALA A 22 -22.55 -40.86 -20.86
N SER A 23 -22.59 -40.06 -19.77
CA SER A 23 -23.13 -40.30 -18.40
C SER A 23 -22.49 -41.40 -17.53
N VAL A 24 -22.14 -41.15 -16.26
CA VAL A 24 -23.02 -40.82 -15.12
C VAL A 24 -22.26 -39.87 -14.16
N GLU A 25 -22.66 -38.60 -14.01
CA GLU A 25 -23.58 -38.04 -12.98
C GLU A 25 -23.17 -38.34 -11.53
N ASP A 26 -22.63 -37.32 -10.85
CA ASP A 26 -23.08 -37.00 -9.50
C ASP A 26 -23.61 -35.57 -9.53
N THR A 27 -24.91 -35.48 -9.29
CA THR A 27 -25.72 -34.28 -9.25
C THR A 27 -25.77 -33.83 -7.81
N SER A 28 -25.17 -32.68 -7.51
CA SER A 28 -25.61 -31.86 -6.38
C SER A 28 -26.15 -30.55 -6.96
N GLU A 29 -27.47 -30.45 -7.00
CA GLU A 29 -28.19 -29.19 -7.12
C GLU A 29 -27.69 -28.23 -6.02
N ILE A 30 -27.21 -27.06 -6.41
CA ILE A 30 -26.82 -25.98 -5.49
C ILE A 30 -27.56 -24.72 -5.98
N PRO A 31 -28.13 -23.88 -5.09
CA PRO A 31 -28.98 -22.77 -5.48
C PRO A 31 -28.23 -21.87 -6.46
N SER A 32 -28.95 -21.15 -7.31
CA SER A 32 -28.39 -20.09 -8.16
C SER A 32 -27.79 -18.98 -7.29
N GLU A 33 -26.61 -19.22 -6.72
CA GLU A 33 -25.84 -18.24 -5.97
C GLU A 33 -25.36 -17.20 -6.97
N GLU A 34 -25.83 -15.97 -6.80
CA GLU A 34 -25.46 -14.86 -7.68
C GLU A 34 -23.93 -14.65 -7.59
N THR A 35 -23.19 -15.14 -8.58
CA THR A 35 -21.74 -14.96 -8.66
C THR A 35 -21.39 -13.66 -9.39
N VAL A 36 -20.31 -13.02 -8.94
CA VAL A 36 -19.77 -11.81 -9.53
C VAL A 36 -18.31 -12.04 -9.94
N SER A 37 -17.96 -11.61 -11.15
CA SER A 37 -16.59 -11.62 -11.65
C SER A 37 -15.93 -10.26 -11.45
N PHE A 38 -14.75 -10.17 -10.86
CA PHE A 38 -14.08 -8.88 -10.64
C PHE A 38 -12.56 -9.04 -10.75
N THR A 39 -11.85 -7.92 -10.81
CA THR A 39 -10.39 -7.94 -10.95
C THR A 39 -9.72 -7.51 -9.65
N VAL A 40 -8.78 -8.32 -9.16
CA VAL A 40 -7.90 -7.97 -8.05
C VAL A 40 -6.52 -7.57 -8.60
N MET A 41 -6.02 -6.42 -8.16
CA MET A 41 -4.71 -5.89 -8.51
C MET A 41 -3.74 -6.16 -7.36
N PHE A 42 -2.62 -6.82 -7.63
CA PHE A 42 -1.53 -6.99 -6.66
C PHE A 42 -0.18 -6.92 -7.38
N ASN A 43 0.76 -6.14 -6.86
CA ASN A 43 2.11 -5.99 -7.42
C ASN A 43 2.14 -5.76 -8.96
N LYS A 44 1.27 -4.85 -9.45
CA LYS A 44 1.03 -4.56 -10.89
C LYS A 44 0.43 -5.70 -11.71
N GLN A 45 0.20 -6.87 -11.12
CA GLN A 45 -0.48 -8.01 -11.74
C GLN A 45 -2.01 -7.90 -11.56
N LYS A 46 -2.74 -8.47 -12.52
CA LYS A 46 -4.21 -8.50 -12.58
C LYS A 46 -4.68 -9.93 -12.42
N TYR A 47 -5.55 -10.17 -11.46
CA TYR A 47 -6.19 -11.46 -11.22
C TYR A 47 -7.69 -11.32 -11.46
N SER A 48 -8.23 -12.05 -12.44
CA SER A 48 -9.67 -12.12 -12.66
C SER A 48 -10.25 -13.24 -11.80
N ILE A 49 -11.16 -12.91 -10.87
CA ILE A 49 -11.72 -13.85 -9.91
C ILE A 49 -13.24 -13.82 -10.02
N THR A 50 -13.86 -14.99 -9.98
CA THR A 50 -15.31 -15.14 -9.89
C THR A 50 -15.64 -15.68 -8.51
N PHE A 51 -16.53 -14.99 -7.78
CA PHE A 51 -16.86 -15.32 -6.40
C PHE A 51 -18.35 -15.06 -6.11
N ALA A 52 -18.96 -15.82 -5.20
CA ALA A 52 -20.38 -15.67 -4.83
C ALA A 52 -20.61 -14.40 -4.01
N LEU A 53 -21.66 -13.62 -4.33
CA LEU A 53 -21.93 -12.32 -3.70
C LEU A 53 -22.20 -12.38 -2.20
N GLU A 54 -22.73 -13.51 -1.74
CA GLU A 54 -23.14 -13.74 -0.36
C GLU A 54 -22.00 -14.23 0.53
N ASN A 55 -20.87 -14.61 -0.08
CA ASN A 55 -19.69 -14.98 0.66
C ASN A 55 -19.04 -13.76 1.32
N ARG A 56 -18.38 -14.04 2.44
CA ARG A 56 -17.66 -13.04 3.22
C ARG A 56 -16.31 -12.72 2.59
N ILE A 57 -15.80 -11.54 2.94
CA ILE A 57 -14.47 -11.11 2.53
C ILE A 57 -13.36 -12.00 3.15
N SER A 58 -13.61 -12.63 4.30
CA SER A 58 -12.71 -13.65 4.88
C SER A 58 -12.43 -14.79 3.91
N ASP A 59 -13.46 -15.29 3.22
CA ASP A 59 -13.32 -16.45 2.33
C ASP A 59 -12.63 -16.03 1.02
N LEU A 60 -12.88 -14.80 0.57
CA LEU A 60 -12.13 -14.20 -0.54
C LEU A 60 -10.64 -14.08 -0.21
N LYS A 61 -10.28 -13.66 1.01
CA LYS A 61 -8.87 -13.59 1.45
C LYS A 61 -8.19 -14.95 1.43
N LYS A 62 -8.86 -16.01 1.90
CA LYS A 62 -8.35 -17.39 1.82
C LYS A 62 -8.14 -17.84 0.38
N HIS A 63 -9.06 -17.50 -0.52
CA HIS A 63 -8.91 -17.79 -1.94
C HIS A 63 -7.71 -17.03 -2.55
N LEU A 64 -7.55 -15.76 -2.18
CA LEU A 64 -6.43 -14.92 -2.61
C LEU A 64 -5.08 -15.34 -2.04
N GLU A 65 -5.05 -15.95 -0.86
CA GLU A 65 -3.83 -16.50 -0.25
C GLU A 65 -3.22 -17.57 -1.14
N ASN A 66 -4.04 -18.45 -1.70
CA ASN A 66 -3.59 -19.49 -2.62
C ASN A 66 -2.95 -18.92 -3.90
N LEU A 67 -3.50 -17.82 -4.42
CA LEU A 67 -3.05 -17.16 -5.65
C LEU A 67 -1.84 -16.24 -5.44
N THR A 68 -1.84 -15.47 -4.36
CA THR A 68 -0.86 -14.38 -4.13
C THR A 68 0.23 -14.76 -3.12
N LYS A 69 0.05 -15.87 -2.38
CA LYS A 69 0.96 -16.33 -1.30
C LYS A 69 1.11 -15.32 -0.16
N ILE A 70 0.08 -14.50 0.05
CA ILE A 70 -0.01 -13.57 1.17
C ILE A 70 -0.97 -14.17 2.20
N PRO A 71 -0.57 -14.37 3.46
CA PRO A 71 -1.47 -14.85 4.51
C PRO A 71 -2.65 -13.91 4.75
N GLU A 72 -3.85 -14.45 5.05
CA GLU A 72 -5.09 -13.66 5.27
C GLU A 72 -4.93 -12.47 6.23
N GLY A 73 -4.12 -12.62 7.29
CA GLY A 73 -3.87 -11.58 8.29
C GLY A 73 -3.01 -10.41 7.78
N MET A 74 -2.25 -10.62 6.71
CA MET A 74 -1.43 -9.59 6.06
C MET A 74 -2.07 -9.02 4.79
N GLN A 75 -3.25 -9.54 4.42
CA GLN A 75 -4.01 -9.05 3.27
C GLN A 75 -4.92 -7.89 3.66
N LYS A 76 -4.76 -6.77 2.96
CA LYS A 76 -5.62 -5.61 3.05
C LYS A 76 -6.27 -5.34 1.69
N LEU A 77 -7.55 -5.68 1.59
CA LEU A 77 -8.35 -5.41 0.40
C LEU A 77 -8.95 -4.01 0.46
N THR A 78 -8.82 -3.29 -0.65
CA THR A 78 -9.30 -1.91 -0.75
C THR A 78 -10.18 -1.71 -1.97
N TYR A 79 -11.41 -1.26 -1.73
CA TYR A 79 -12.39 -0.82 -2.72
C TYR A 79 -13.36 0.15 -2.05
N LYS A 80 -13.39 1.42 -2.52
CA LYS A 80 -14.16 2.52 -1.89
C LYS A 80 -13.92 2.66 -0.37
N GLY A 81 -12.79 2.16 0.13
CA GLY A 81 -12.51 1.99 1.55
C GLY A 81 -11.73 0.70 1.81
N ILE A 82 -11.51 0.39 3.09
CA ILE A 82 -10.94 -0.89 3.53
C ILE A 82 -12.10 -1.88 3.69
N LEU A 83 -12.01 -3.03 3.04
CA LEU A 83 -12.99 -4.09 3.15
C LEU A 83 -12.80 -4.84 4.48
N LYS A 84 -13.89 -5.04 5.23
CA LYS A 84 -13.88 -5.73 6.52
C LYS A 84 -14.20 -7.21 6.33
N ASP A 85 -13.65 -8.06 7.17
CA ASP A 85 -13.77 -9.52 6.99
C ASP A 85 -15.20 -10.03 7.21
N GLU A 86 -15.97 -9.34 8.06
CA GLU A 86 -17.38 -9.66 8.34
C GLU A 86 -18.33 -9.22 7.22
N SER A 87 -17.92 -8.28 6.36
CA SER A 87 -18.78 -7.78 5.29
C SER A 87 -18.83 -8.74 4.09
N THR A 88 -19.98 -8.76 3.42
CA THR A 88 -20.19 -9.53 2.19
C THR A 88 -19.79 -8.72 0.96
N LEU A 89 -19.60 -9.39 -0.18
CA LEU A 89 -19.33 -8.70 -1.45
C LEU A 89 -20.51 -7.81 -1.88
N ARG A 90 -21.74 -8.21 -1.53
CA ARG A 90 -22.97 -7.43 -1.74
C ARG A 90 -22.93 -6.10 -0.97
N GLU A 91 -22.60 -6.14 0.32
CA GLU A 91 -22.46 -4.92 1.16
C GLU A 91 -21.34 -4.02 0.68
N ALA A 92 -20.23 -4.62 0.22
CA ALA A 92 -19.10 -3.91 -0.37
C ALA A 92 -19.42 -3.29 -1.75
N LYS A 93 -20.61 -3.56 -2.31
CA LYS A 93 -21.08 -3.08 -3.63
C LYS A 93 -20.10 -3.45 -4.75
N ILE A 94 -19.57 -4.66 -4.70
CA ILE A 94 -18.66 -5.18 -5.71
C ILE A 94 -19.47 -5.64 -6.91
N THR A 95 -19.09 -5.16 -8.10
CA THR A 95 -19.76 -5.43 -9.37
C THR A 95 -18.81 -6.05 -10.39
N LYS A 96 -19.34 -6.47 -11.54
CA LYS A 96 -18.59 -7.18 -12.58
C LYS A 96 -17.34 -6.44 -13.12
N THR A 97 -17.34 -5.12 -12.98
CA THR A 97 -16.29 -4.23 -13.50
C THR A 97 -15.39 -3.67 -12.41
N THR A 98 -15.56 -4.15 -11.17
CA THR A 98 -14.85 -3.61 -10.00
C THR A 98 -13.40 -4.05 -10.00
N LYS A 99 -12.51 -3.09 -9.74
CA LYS A 99 -11.09 -3.30 -9.51
C LYS A 99 -10.81 -3.15 -8.01
N ILE A 100 -10.42 -4.24 -7.37
CA ILE A 100 -10.03 -4.28 -5.96
C ILE A 100 -8.51 -4.24 -5.91
N LEU A 101 -7.96 -3.37 -5.05
CA LEU A 101 -6.52 -3.33 -4.82
C LEU A 101 -6.20 -4.14 -3.57
N LEU A 102 -5.39 -5.19 -3.75
CA LEU A 102 -4.83 -5.97 -2.66
C LEU A 102 -3.49 -5.35 -2.24
N ILE A 103 -3.38 -5.04 -0.96
CA ILE A 103 -2.18 -4.55 -0.31
C ILE A 103 -1.75 -5.60 0.69
N GLY A 104 -0.54 -6.14 0.56
CA GLY A 104 0.01 -7.12 1.48
C GLY A 104 1.43 -7.47 1.08
N SER A 105 2.21 -7.98 2.02
CA SER A 105 3.56 -8.48 1.75
C SER A 105 3.54 -10.00 1.76
N THR A 106 4.20 -10.60 0.77
CA THR A 106 4.43 -12.04 0.78
C THR A 106 5.47 -12.38 1.85
N VAL A 107 5.47 -13.62 2.36
CA VAL A 107 6.49 -14.07 3.32
C VAL A 107 7.90 -13.90 2.74
N ASN A 108 8.06 -14.12 1.43
CA ASN A 108 9.32 -13.89 0.73
C ASN A 108 9.74 -12.41 0.70
N ASP A 109 8.78 -11.49 0.61
CA ASP A 109 9.04 -10.05 0.70
C ASP A 109 9.48 -9.67 2.12
N LEU A 110 8.87 -10.25 3.15
CA LEU A 110 9.28 -10.08 4.54
C LEU A 110 10.67 -10.69 4.82
N LEU A 111 11.04 -11.81 4.21
CA LEU A 111 12.38 -12.39 4.38
C LEU A 111 13.47 -11.56 3.70
N LYS A 112 13.13 -10.87 2.60
CA LYS A 112 14.04 -9.92 1.93
C LYS A 112 14.19 -8.62 2.72
N ILE A 113 13.18 -8.25 3.48
CA ILE A 113 13.21 -7.12 4.40
C ILE A 113 13.73 -7.65 5.75
N GLY A 114 15.05 -7.71 5.91
CA GLY A 114 15.69 -8.12 7.15
C GLY A 114 15.14 -7.40 8.40
N PRO A 115 15.30 -8.00 9.61
CA PRO A 115 14.55 -7.61 10.80
C PRO A 115 14.78 -6.13 11.19
N PRO A 116 13.73 -5.41 11.63
CA PRO A 116 13.92 -4.17 12.36
C PRO A 116 14.31 -4.52 13.80
N ASP A 117 15.45 -4.03 14.27
CA ASP A 117 15.88 -4.17 15.66
C ASP A 117 14.77 -3.78 16.64
N GLY A 118 14.43 -4.72 17.53
CA GLY A 118 13.43 -4.57 18.57
C GLY A 118 13.98 -4.95 19.94
N SER A 119 13.80 -4.04 20.89
CA SER A 119 13.73 -4.21 22.36
C SER A 119 15.02 -4.15 23.20
N SER A 120 15.20 -3.03 23.90
CA SER A 120 15.40 -3.05 25.36
C SER A 120 15.02 -1.71 25.99
N THR A 121 14.10 -1.79 26.95
CA THR A 121 13.64 -0.73 27.84
C THR A 121 14.71 -0.37 28.88
N LYS A 122 14.79 0.94 29.18
CA LYS A 122 15.31 1.64 30.38
C LYS A 122 16.65 2.39 30.30
N SER A 123 16.49 3.63 30.75
CA SER A 123 17.37 4.52 31.51
C SER A 123 18.39 5.37 30.76
N GLY A 124 18.11 6.68 30.78
CA GLY A 124 19.12 7.72 30.97
C GLY A 124 19.86 8.14 29.71
N THR A 125 19.73 9.43 29.38
CA THR A 125 20.61 10.16 28.48
C THR A 125 20.35 9.92 26.99
N VAL A 126 19.43 10.70 26.42
CA VAL A 126 19.12 10.67 24.98
C VAL A 126 20.09 11.56 24.22
N GLU A 127 21.31 11.08 24.03
CA GLU A 127 22.13 11.46 22.88
C GLU A 127 21.82 10.54 21.70
N SER A 128 21.60 11.17 20.55
CA SER A 128 21.98 10.77 19.19
C SER A 128 21.67 9.36 18.65
N THR A 129 21.34 9.35 17.35
CA THR A 129 21.30 8.21 16.41
C THR A 129 19.96 7.46 16.29
N GLY A 130 19.55 7.27 15.04
CA GLY A 130 18.24 6.74 14.64
C GLY A 130 17.80 7.24 13.26
N ALA A 131 18.76 7.53 12.38
CA ALA A 131 18.50 7.71 10.96
C ALA A 131 18.26 6.33 10.35
N THR A 132 17.03 5.84 10.41
CA THR A 132 16.55 4.91 9.38
C THR A 132 16.76 5.63 8.05
N ALA A 133 17.58 5.07 7.16
CA ALA A 133 17.94 5.63 5.86
C ALA A 133 16.73 5.73 4.90
N LYS A 134 15.76 6.57 5.28
CA LYS A 134 14.90 7.26 4.34
C LYS A 134 15.71 8.43 3.85
N GLU A 135 15.86 8.50 2.54
CA GLU A 135 16.53 9.58 1.85
C GLU A 135 16.19 10.95 2.48
N PRO A 136 17.19 11.82 2.73
CA PRO A 136 16.96 13.07 3.44
C PRO A 136 15.87 13.88 2.76
N LEU A 137 15.01 14.55 3.53
CA LEU A 137 13.85 15.31 3.04
C LEU A 137 14.19 16.26 1.87
N SER A 138 15.42 16.80 1.89
CA SER A 138 15.96 17.66 0.83
C SER A 138 16.11 16.99 -0.54
N LYS A 139 16.34 15.68 -0.59
CA LYS A 139 16.52 14.87 -1.81
C LYS A 139 15.22 14.20 -2.28
N GLN A 140 14.14 14.30 -1.51
CA GLN A 140 12.86 13.74 -1.93
C GLN A 140 12.38 14.45 -3.20
N LYS A 141 12.01 13.66 -4.22
CA LYS A 141 11.46 14.12 -5.51
C LYS A 141 10.48 15.31 -5.42
N PRO A 142 9.49 15.35 -4.50
CA PRO A 142 8.61 16.53 -4.39
C PRO A 142 9.32 17.81 -3.97
N HIS A 143 10.33 17.74 -3.11
CA HIS A 143 11.09 18.91 -2.64
C HIS A 143 12.03 19.42 -3.73
N CYS A 144 12.78 18.53 -4.38
CA CYS A 144 13.64 18.87 -5.53
C CYS A 144 12.85 19.53 -6.65
N ASN A 145 11.69 18.97 -7.04
CA ASN A 145 10.85 19.53 -8.10
C ASN A 145 10.35 20.95 -7.78
N ILE A 146 10.11 21.27 -6.51
CA ILE A 146 9.67 22.62 -6.10
C ILE A 146 10.85 23.60 -6.16
N LEU A 147 12.03 23.18 -5.72
CA LEU A 147 13.24 24.00 -5.80
C LEU A 147 13.71 24.23 -7.24
N GLU A 148 13.59 23.23 -8.11
CA GLU A 148 13.90 23.38 -9.55
C GLU A 148 12.94 24.37 -10.23
N LYS A 149 11.65 24.37 -9.87
CA LYS A 149 10.64 25.24 -10.48
C LYS A 149 10.63 26.67 -9.95
N TYR A 150 10.78 26.84 -8.64
CA TYR A 150 10.56 28.13 -7.96
C TYR A 150 11.82 28.68 -7.27
N GLY A 151 12.92 27.93 -7.31
CA GLY A 151 14.17 28.30 -6.67
C GLY A 151 14.12 28.29 -5.14
N LYS A 152 15.20 28.82 -4.55
CA LYS A 152 15.27 29.11 -3.11
C LYS A 152 14.34 30.30 -2.80
N PRO A 153 13.42 30.17 -1.83
CA PRO A 153 12.66 31.31 -1.33
C PRO A 153 13.59 32.37 -0.73
N ASP A 154 13.38 33.64 -1.10
CA ASP A 154 14.16 34.77 -0.57
C ASP A 154 13.94 34.95 0.96
N ASP A 155 12.72 34.68 1.44
CA ASP A 155 12.34 34.77 2.85
C ASP A 155 12.67 33.49 3.67
N ALA A 156 13.62 32.67 3.19
CA ALA A 156 14.02 31.43 3.84
C ALA A 156 14.78 31.68 5.15
N MET A 157 14.18 31.28 6.27
CA MET A 157 14.84 31.34 7.57
C MET A 157 16.00 30.34 7.64
N ILE A 158 17.10 30.76 8.27
CA ILE A 158 18.30 29.94 8.44
C ILE A 158 18.00 28.81 9.43
N GLY A 159 18.33 27.58 9.04
CA GLY A 159 18.20 26.40 9.90
C GLY A 159 19.53 25.98 10.48
N VAL A 160 19.57 25.65 11.77
CA VAL A 160 20.74 24.97 12.36
C VAL A 160 20.56 23.46 12.23
N LYS A 161 21.35 22.84 11.35
CA LYS A 161 21.31 21.39 11.15
C LYS A 161 21.72 20.65 12.43
N GLY A 162 20.93 19.66 12.84
CA GLY A 162 21.25 18.76 13.95
C GLY A 162 20.89 19.28 15.34
N LYS A 163 20.39 20.52 15.48
CA LYS A 163 19.87 21.01 16.76
C LYS A 163 18.36 20.80 16.86
N ARG A 164 17.91 20.28 18.00
CA ARG A 164 16.49 20.20 18.35
C ARG A 164 16.12 21.45 19.14
N GLU A 165 15.69 22.48 18.44
CA GLU A 165 15.16 23.69 19.08
C GLU A 165 13.67 23.53 19.38
N ARG A 166 13.19 24.22 20.41
CA ARG A 166 11.75 24.30 20.67
C ARG A 166 11.08 25.04 19.50
N LEU A 167 9.81 24.73 19.24
CA LEU A 167 9.05 25.43 18.20
C LEU A 167 9.05 26.93 18.51
N PRO A 168 9.44 27.80 17.56
CA PRO A 168 9.49 29.22 17.80
C PRO A 168 8.08 29.79 17.99
N PRO A 169 7.89 30.80 18.86
CA PRO A 169 6.62 31.53 18.97
C PRO A 169 6.35 32.39 17.72
N VAL A 170 7.41 32.65 16.94
CA VAL A 170 7.33 33.38 15.67
C VAL A 170 6.98 32.41 14.53
N PRO A 171 6.09 32.81 13.61
CA PRO A 171 5.77 31.97 12.45
C PRO A 171 6.96 31.74 11.52
N ILE A 172 7.09 30.51 11.01
CA ILE A 172 8.13 30.13 10.07
C ILE A 172 7.70 30.52 8.64
N THR A 173 8.59 31.20 7.92
CA THR A 173 8.39 31.65 6.54
C THR A 173 9.41 31.00 5.59
N GLY A 174 9.25 31.24 4.28
CA GLY A 174 10.20 30.77 3.28
C GLY A 174 9.97 29.32 2.85
N MET A 175 8.71 28.95 2.63
CA MET A 175 8.31 27.67 2.06
C MET A 175 7.37 27.91 0.88
N TYR A 176 7.42 27.04 -0.14
CA TYR A 176 6.48 27.06 -1.26
C TYR A 176 5.50 25.89 -1.19
N ASN A 177 4.27 26.12 -1.64
CA ASN A 177 3.33 25.02 -1.93
C ASN A 177 3.63 24.40 -3.31
N SER A 178 2.92 23.32 -3.65
CA SER A 178 3.02 22.68 -4.97
C SER A 178 2.67 23.60 -6.16
N LYS A 179 2.01 24.74 -5.88
CA LYS A 179 1.61 25.76 -6.85
C LYS A 179 2.55 26.99 -6.85
N GLY A 180 3.66 26.96 -6.10
CA GLY A 180 4.61 28.08 -5.99
C GLY A 180 4.20 29.25 -5.11
N ALA A 181 3.08 29.15 -4.37
CA ALA A 181 2.67 30.19 -3.44
C ALA A 181 3.50 30.11 -2.16
N LYS A 182 3.98 31.28 -1.68
CA LYS A 182 4.66 31.41 -0.39
C LYS A 182 3.72 31.03 0.75
N ILE A 183 4.15 30.10 1.58
CA ILE A 183 3.46 29.63 2.79
C ILE A 183 4.14 30.21 4.04
N ARG A 184 3.32 30.48 5.05
CA ARG A 184 3.70 30.76 6.44
C ARG A 184 3.11 29.69 7.36
N LEU A 185 3.94 29.11 8.22
CA LEU A 185 3.53 28.20 9.28
C LEU A 185 3.44 28.96 10.61
N THR A 186 2.28 28.98 11.24
CA THR A 186 2.08 29.59 12.57
C THR A 186 1.75 28.48 13.58
N PHE A 187 2.46 28.47 14.70
CA PHE A 187 2.24 27.51 15.78
C PHE A 187 1.38 28.16 16.86
N LYS A 188 0.23 27.57 17.16
CA LYS A 188 -0.67 27.95 18.26
C LYS A 188 -0.50 26.94 19.37
N MET A 189 0.51 27.16 20.21
CA MET A 189 0.89 26.24 21.28
C MET A 189 -0.22 26.07 22.33
N GLU A 190 -1.06 27.08 22.55
CA GLU A 190 -2.22 26.99 23.46
C GLU A 190 -3.31 26.03 22.97
N GLN A 191 -3.43 25.89 21.64
CA GLN A 191 -4.47 25.08 21.00
C GLN A 191 -3.90 23.75 20.47
N ASP A 192 -2.60 23.54 20.62
CA ASP A 192 -1.86 22.47 19.95
C ASP A 192 -2.23 22.37 18.46
N GLU A 193 -2.21 23.50 17.75
CA GLU A 193 -2.53 23.57 16.31
C GLU A 193 -1.40 24.23 15.49
N VAL A 194 -1.17 23.70 14.30
CA VAL A 194 -0.37 24.34 13.24
C VAL A 194 -1.30 24.94 12.20
N TRP A 195 -1.06 26.21 11.88
CA TRP A 195 -1.79 26.96 10.88
C TRP A 195 -0.91 27.21 9.67
N ILE A 196 -1.35 26.72 8.51
CA ILE A 196 -0.70 26.92 7.20
C ILE A 196 -1.43 28.04 6.50
N SER A 197 -0.76 29.18 6.28
CA SER A 197 -1.35 30.37 5.66
C SER A 197 -0.61 30.76 4.38
N THR A 198 -1.35 31.15 3.34
CA THR A 198 -0.79 31.81 2.13
C THR A 198 -1.17 33.28 2.09
N LYS A 199 -0.44 34.09 1.30
CA LYS A 199 -0.73 35.54 1.10
C LYS A 199 -2.15 35.80 0.56
N VAL A 200 -2.72 34.83 -0.17
CA VAL A 200 -4.04 34.90 -0.81
C VAL A 200 -5.14 34.25 0.06
N SER A 201 -4.91 34.14 1.38
CA SER A 201 -5.92 33.79 2.39
C SER A 201 -6.57 32.40 2.29
N ASN A 202 -5.76 31.35 2.22
CA ASN A 202 -6.21 30.02 2.65
C ASN A 202 -5.48 29.65 3.94
N LYS A 203 -6.23 29.55 5.05
CA LYS A 203 -5.74 29.09 6.36
C LYS A 203 -6.18 27.64 6.55
N GLN A 204 -5.23 26.71 6.49
CA GLN A 204 -5.45 25.31 6.83
C GLN A 204 -4.95 25.06 8.25
N LYS A 205 -5.83 24.56 9.14
CA LYS A 205 -5.47 24.16 10.50
C LYS A 205 -5.18 22.67 10.58
N THR A 206 -4.18 22.28 11.35
CA THR A 206 -3.80 20.88 11.56
C THR A 206 -3.39 20.67 13.02
N PRO A 207 -3.99 19.72 13.75
CA PRO A 207 -3.66 19.49 15.15
C PRO A 207 -2.25 18.90 15.34
N ILE A 208 -1.58 19.31 16.41
CA ILE A 208 -0.26 18.86 16.83
C ILE A 208 -0.42 17.56 17.63
N LYS A 209 -0.48 16.42 16.93
CA LYS A 209 -0.72 15.11 17.60
C LYS A 209 0.53 14.43 18.17
N ARG A 210 1.74 14.87 17.79
CA ARG A 210 3.05 14.29 18.17
C ARG A 210 4.16 15.36 18.07
N THR A 211 5.41 15.02 18.37
CA THR A 211 6.58 15.86 18.11
C THR A 211 6.63 16.31 16.64
N PHE A 212 6.60 17.62 16.39
CA PHE A 212 6.84 18.19 15.07
C PHE A 212 8.33 18.44 14.91
N ILE A 213 8.91 17.83 13.89
CA ILE A 213 10.28 18.12 13.48
C ILE A 213 10.19 18.94 12.21
N VAL A 214 10.47 20.23 12.33
CA VAL A 214 10.63 21.11 11.18
C VAL A 214 12.09 21.03 10.74
N TYR A 215 12.33 20.52 9.53
CA TYR A 215 13.65 20.50 8.94
C TYR A 215 13.84 21.78 8.12
N CYS A 216 14.60 22.73 8.66
CA CYS A 216 15.08 23.87 7.89
C CYS A 216 16.29 23.42 7.06
N LEU A 217 16.15 23.43 5.73
CA LEU A 217 17.14 22.86 4.81
C LEU A 217 18.18 23.86 4.31
N TYR A 218 18.13 25.12 4.75
CA TYR A 218 19.07 26.14 4.35
C TYR A 218 20.13 26.33 5.43
N ASN A 219 21.31 25.73 5.19
CA ASN A 219 22.54 26.07 5.89
C ASN A 219 23.17 27.29 5.20
N VAL A 220 23.83 28.13 6.00
CA VAL A 220 24.92 29.01 5.54
C VAL A 220 26.14 28.13 5.35
#